data_AF-A0A844KJW3-F1
#
_entry.id   AF-A0A844KJW3-F1
#
_cell.length_a   1.000
_cell.length_b   1.000
_cell.length_c   1.000
_cell.angle_alpha   90.00
_cell.angle_beta   90.00
_cell.angle_gamma   90.00
#
_symmetry.space_group_name_H-M   'P 1'
#
loop_
_entity.id
_entity.type
_entity.pdbx_description
1 polymer ?
#
loop_
_entity_poly.entity_id
_entity_poly.type
_entity_poly.pdbx_seq_one_letter_code
_entity_poly.pdbx_strand_id
1 'polypeptide(L)' 'MKITGLTRRVDSLGRIVIPKELRRMLHIKEGSPLEIYMN' A
#
# COMPACT_ATOMS: atom_id res chain seq x y z
N MET A 1 4.25 6.48 -14.69
CA MET A 1 3.72 6.26 -13.32
C MET A 1 2.45 7.09 -13.15
N LYS A 2 1.30 6.47 -12.88
CA LYS A 2 0.12 7.22 -12.43
C LYS A 2 0.32 7.52 -10.94
N ILE A 3 0.73 8.74 -10.61
CA ILE A 3 0.72 9.24 -9.24
C ILE A 3 -0.74 9.46 -8.86
N THR A 4 -1.26 8.63 -7.97
CA THR A 4 -2.64 8.77 -7.46
C THR A 4 -2.80 9.92 -6.47
N GLY A 5 -1.70 10.62 -6.12
CA GLY A 5 -1.70 11.74 -5.16
C GLY A 5 -1.98 11.32 -3.72
N LEU A 6 -1.99 10.02 -3.43
CA LEU A 6 -2.36 9.51 -2.12
C LEU A 6 -1.15 9.45 -1.18
N THR A 7 -1.16 10.28 -0.15
CA THR A 7 -0.13 10.27 0.90
C THR A 7 -0.65 9.58 2.16
N ARG A 8 0.16 8.70 2.76
CA ARG A 8 -0.15 8.08 4.04
C ARG A 8 0.99 8.31 5.02
N ARG A 9 0.64 8.72 6.25
CA ARG A 9 1.61 8.77 7.33
C ARG A 9 2.08 7.37 7.68
N VAL A 10 3.37 7.24 7.86
CA VAL A 10 4.00 6.04 8.40
C VAL A 10 3.70 5.98 9.89
N ASP A 11 3.45 4.77 10.41
CA ASP A 11 3.32 4.60 11.86
C ASP A 11 4.68 4.50 12.57
N SER A 12 4.67 4.28 13.89
CA SER A 12 5.90 4.21 14.70
C SER A 12 6.81 3.04 14.37
N LEU A 13 6.34 2.04 13.61
CA LEU A 13 7.10 0.84 13.23
C LEU A 13 7.49 0.82 11.76
N GLY A 14 7.22 1.89 11.01
CA GLY A 14 7.54 1.92 9.58
C GLY A 14 6.46 1.33 8.68
N ARG A 15 5.27 0.99 9.20
CA ARG A 15 4.20 0.38 8.39
C ARG A 15 3.41 1.46 7.65
N ILE A 16 2.98 1.11 6.44
CA ILE A 16 2.13 1.96 5.59
C ILE A 16 0.80 1.25 5.37
N VAL A 17 -0.30 2.00 5.47
CA VAL A 17 -1.64 1.47 5.21
C VAL A 17 -1.95 1.54 3.71
N ILE A 18 -2.25 0.39 3.11
CA ILE A 18 -2.86 0.32 1.77
C ILE A 18 -4.38 0.52 1.92
N PRO A 19 -4.97 1.56 1.28
CA PRO A 19 -6.41 1.80 1.31
C PRO A 19 -7.24 0.59 0.90
N LYS A 20 -8.47 0.54 1.38
CA LYS A 20 -9.39 -0.58 1.13
C LYS A 20 -9.75 -0.69 -0.35
N GLU A 21 -9.84 0.43 -1.05
CA GLU A 21 -10.17 0.53 -2.47
C GLU A 21 -9.08 -0.14 -3.31
N LEU A 22 -7.81 0.20 -3.05
CA LEU A 22 -6.67 -0.41 -3.73
C LEU A 22 -6.56 -1.90 -3.41
N ARG A 23 -6.76 -2.29 -2.15
CA ARG A 23 -6.78 -3.72 -1.78
C ARG A 23 -7.85 -4.50 -2.54
N ARG A 24 -9.05 -3.92 -2.73
CA ARG A 24 -10.14 -4.54 -3.51
C ARG A 24 -9.81 -4.62 -5.00
N MET A 25 -9.33 -3.53 -5.58
CA MET A 25 -8.99 -3.46 -7.01
C MET A 25 -7.83 -4.38 -7.38
N LEU A 26 -6.84 -4.53 -6.49
CA LEU A 26 -5.66 -5.38 -6.68
C LEU A 26 -5.84 -6.78 -6.10
N HIS A 27 -7.01 -7.11 -5.56
CA HIS A 27 -7.34 -8.40 -4.94
C HIS A 27 -6.36 -8.84 -3.83
N ILE A 28 -5.79 -7.89 -3.10
CA ILE A 28 -4.86 -8.15 -2.00
C ILE A 28 -5.65 -8.64 -0.78
N LYS A 29 -5.36 -9.85 -0.33
CA LYS A 29 -5.95 -10.44 0.87
C LYS A 29 -5.04 -10.20 2.07
N GLU A 30 -5.58 -10.43 3.26
CA GLU A 30 -4.78 -10.43 4.48
C GLU A 30 -3.68 -11.51 4.40
N GLY A 31 -2.47 -11.16 4.81
CA GLY A 31 -1.30 -12.04 4.73
C GLY A 31 -0.70 -12.21 3.33
N SER A 32 -1.26 -11.57 2.29
CA SER A 32 -0.65 -11.61 0.95
C SER A 32 0.76 -11.03 0.98
N PRO A 33 1.79 -11.74 0.48
CA PRO A 33 3.13 -11.19 0.37
C PRO A 33 3.13 -10.06 -0.67
N LEU A 34 3.82 -8.96 -0.35
CA LEU A 34 3.96 -7.81 -1.22
C LEU A 34 5.44 -7.44 -1.30
N GLU A 35 5.89 -7.12 -2.50
CA GLU A 35 7.25 -6.65 -2.75
C GLU A 35 7.26 -5.13 -2.87
N ILE A 36 8.25 -4.49 -2.24
CA ILE A 36 8.41 -3.04 -2.25
C ILE A 36 9.71 -2.73 -3.00
N TYR A 37 9.57 -2.02 -4.11
CA TYR A 37 10.70 -1.53 -4.89
C TYR A 37 10.88 -0.03 -4.66
N MET A 38 12.13 0.39 -4.51
CA MET A 38 12.53 1.80 -4.49
C MET A 38 13.47 2.03 -5.68
N ASN A 39 13.34 3.20 -6.31
CA ASN A 39 14.23 3.64 -7.39
C ASN A 39 15.41 4.44 -6.84
#